data_AF-A0A382DQ55-F1
#
_entry.id   AF-A0A382DQ55-F1
#
_cell.length_a   1.000
_cell.length_b   1.000
_cell.length_c   1.000
_cell.angle_alpha   90.00
_cell.angle_beta   90.00
_cell.angle_gamma   90.00
#
_symmetry.space_group_name_H-M   'P 1'
#
loop_
_entity.id
_entity.type
_entity.pdbx_description
1 polymer ?
#
loop_
_entity_poly.entity_id
_entity_poly.type
_entity_poly.pdbx_seq_one_letter_code
_entity_poly.pdbx_strand_id
1 'polypeptide(L)'
;MAITSGTANVHILTESAQHATVRCLYYTSNGTDESDVLKVNTATLTHKTVALTTANRSGIFQSGDTVTGQSSGKTAQIVEWRRSANTIVVTNASGSFTDGEDLTTTVTGSTAALAASSASLNLVRELAIRSIWYSIDPDMTVELGFKGGNLDAGSTQAIIPAVLLSGSGYFGKNALAGQIISNAQGIGTSADGSFYISTYTTSSAKAAYTVIVDLVKLRGYAPSGL
;
A
#
# COMPACT_ATOMS: atom_id res chain seq x y z
N MET A 1 2.28 -26.13 6.69
CA MET A 1 1.42 -25.14 7.38
C MET A 1 -0.01 -25.65 7.22
N ALA A 2 -0.68 -26.01 8.30
CA ALA A 2 -2.07 -26.43 8.23
C ALA A 2 -2.95 -25.19 8.07
N ILE A 3 -3.81 -25.17 7.05
CA ILE A 3 -4.79 -24.08 6.87
C ILE A 3 -6.02 -24.44 7.69
N THR A 4 -6.30 -23.68 8.74
CA THR A 4 -7.53 -23.82 9.53
C THR A 4 -8.70 -23.20 8.77
N SER A 5 -9.84 -23.89 8.74
CA SER A 5 -11.07 -23.39 8.12
C SER A 5 -11.44 -21.99 8.63
N GLY A 6 -11.86 -21.10 7.74
CA GLY A 6 -12.30 -19.75 8.09
C GLY A 6 -11.17 -18.77 8.43
N THR A 7 -9.90 -19.18 8.30
CA THR A 7 -8.76 -18.29 8.57
C THR A 7 -8.07 -17.86 7.27
N ALA A 8 -8.09 -16.56 7.03
CA ALA A 8 -7.28 -15.90 6.01
C ALA A 8 -5.78 -16.06 6.31
N ASN A 9 -5.01 -16.63 5.39
CA ASN A 9 -3.55 -16.70 5.51
C ASN A 9 -2.92 -15.79 4.46
N VAL A 10 -2.12 -14.81 4.90
CA VAL A 10 -1.48 -13.84 4.01
C VAL A 10 0.01 -13.78 4.24
N HIS A 11 0.76 -13.90 3.15
CA HIS A 11 2.22 -13.94 3.17
C HIS A 11 2.75 -12.95 2.14
N ILE A 12 3.49 -11.93 2.58
CA ILE A 12 4.28 -11.09 1.69
C ILE A 12 5.53 -11.89 1.31
N LEU A 13 5.58 -12.36 0.06
CA LEU A 13 6.68 -13.17 -0.46
C LEU A 13 7.91 -12.31 -0.79
N THR A 14 7.68 -11.09 -1.26
CA THR A 14 8.73 -10.13 -1.58
C THR A 14 8.18 -8.72 -1.42
N GLU A 15 8.96 -7.82 -0.84
CA GLU A 15 8.69 -6.39 -0.82
C GLU A 15 9.93 -5.66 -1.34
N SER A 16 9.76 -4.79 -2.34
CA SER A 16 10.78 -3.88 -2.85
C SER A 16 10.25 -2.45 -2.86
N ALA A 17 11.06 -1.48 -3.27
CA ALA A 17 10.61 -0.10 -3.41
C ALA A 17 9.44 0.08 -4.40
N GLN A 18 9.35 -0.79 -5.41
CA GLN A 18 8.40 -0.69 -6.52
C GLN A 18 7.26 -1.71 -6.44
N HIS A 19 7.49 -2.86 -5.78
CA HIS A 19 6.57 -3.99 -5.82
C HIS A 19 6.36 -4.64 -4.46
N ALA A 20 5.22 -5.28 -4.28
CA ALA A 20 4.96 -6.24 -3.23
C ALA A 20 4.26 -7.47 -3.82
N THR A 21 4.89 -8.64 -3.73
CA THR A 21 4.27 -9.90 -4.14
C THR A 21 3.67 -10.58 -2.93
N VAL A 22 2.37 -10.85 -2.98
CA VAL A 22 1.60 -11.35 -1.84
C VAL A 22 0.88 -12.62 -2.22
N ARG A 23 0.95 -13.63 -1.36
CA ARG A 23 0.19 -14.87 -1.45
C ARG A 23 -0.90 -14.88 -0.39
N CYS A 24 -2.13 -15.04 -0.83
CA CYS A 24 -3.33 -15.18 -0.02
C CYS A 24 -3.87 -16.62 -0.18
N LEU A 25 -4.19 -17.26 0.93
CA LEU A 25 -4.84 -18.56 0.96
C LEU A 25 -6.03 -18.52 1.91
N TYR A 26 -7.09 -19.22 1.52
CA TYR A 26 -8.28 -19.40 2.33
C TYR A 26 -8.88 -20.77 2.05
N TYR A 27 -9.49 -21.34 3.09
CA TYR A 27 -10.28 -22.56 3.00
C TYR A 27 -11.52 -22.38 3.89
N THR A 28 -12.66 -22.78 3.36
CA THR A 28 -13.93 -22.85 4.07
C THR A 28 -14.47 -24.27 3.98
N SER A 29 -14.95 -24.79 5.10
CA SER A 29 -15.53 -26.14 5.20
C SER A 29 -17.05 -26.15 5.14
N ASN A 30 -17.67 -24.97 5.13
CA ASN A 30 -19.11 -24.77 5.27
C ASN A 30 -19.64 -23.61 4.41
N GLY A 31 -18.88 -23.14 3.42
CA GLY A 31 -19.26 -22.04 2.55
C GLY A 31 -19.31 -20.67 3.22
N THR A 32 -18.62 -20.49 4.35
CA THR A 32 -18.42 -19.15 4.93
C THR A 32 -17.55 -18.32 3.99
N ASP A 33 -17.95 -17.06 3.79
CA ASP A 33 -17.22 -16.10 2.97
C ASP A 33 -16.25 -15.23 3.76
N GLU A 34 -15.22 -14.74 3.07
CA GLU A 34 -14.46 -13.57 3.47
C GLU A 34 -15.22 -12.31 3.01
N SER A 35 -15.54 -11.42 3.93
CA SER A 35 -16.15 -10.11 3.63
C SER A 35 -15.13 -9.01 3.88
N ASP A 36 -14.61 -8.40 2.81
CA ASP A 36 -13.65 -7.30 2.83
C ASP A 36 -12.49 -7.54 3.81
N VAL A 37 -11.83 -8.70 3.66
CA VAL A 37 -10.70 -9.05 4.53
C VAL A 37 -9.45 -8.36 4.05
N LEU A 38 -8.85 -7.54 4.92
CA LEU A 38 -7.57 -6.86 4.68
C LEU A 38 -6.46 -7.88 4.46
N LYS A 39 -5.81 -7.80 3.28
CA LYS A 39 -4.67 -8.66 2.93
C LYS A 39 -3.35 -7.89 2.94
N VAL A 40 -3.33 -6.65 2.47
CA VAL A 40 -2.13 -5.79 2.55
C VAL A 40 -2.49 -4.43 3.11
N ASN A 41 -1.91 -4.11 4.26
CA ASN A 41 -1.97 -2.79 4.85
C ASN A 41 -0.84 -1.93 4.29
N THR A 42 -1.15 -0.85 3.55
CA THR A 42 -0.11 0.04 3.02
C THR A 42 0.71 0.72 4.11
N ALA A 43 0.17 0.88 5.32
CA ALA A 43 0.87 1.51 6.44
C ALA A 43 2.04 0.68 6.96
N THR A 44 2.02 -0.64 6.74
CA THR A 44 3.07 -1.57 7.18
C THR A 44 4.16 -1.78 6.14
N LEU A 45 4.03 -1.20 4.93
CA LEU A 45 5.05 -1.30 3.88
C LEU A 45 6.25 -0.37 4.16
N THR A 46 7.43 -0.85 3.81
CA THR A 46 8.74 -0.29 4.20
C THR A 46 9.11 0.98 3.41
N HIS A 47 8.72 1.07 2.14
CA HIS A 47 9.16 2.14 1.22
C HIS A 47 8.18 3.31 1.06
N LYS A 48 7.52 3.69 2.16
CA LYS A 48 6.51 4.76 2.16
C LYS A 48 7.13 6.15 2.23
N THR A 49 6.47 7.12 1.61
CA THR A 49 6.78 8.54 1.84
C THR A 49 6.22 8.99 3.19
N VAL A 50 6.94 9.88 3.87
CA VAL A 50 6.60 10.49 5.17
C VAL A 50 6.69 12.01 5.03
N ALA A 51 5.84 12.73 5.77
CA ALA A 51 5.86 14.18 5.82
C ALA A 51 6.56 14.69 7.09
N LEU A 52 7.50 15.60 6.91
CA LEU A 52 8.22 16.30 7.97
C LEU A 52 7.80 17.77 7.98
N THR A 53 7.14 18.22 9.02
CA THR A 53 6.80 19.64 9.19
C THR A 53 7.98 20.38 9.80
N THR A 54 8.33 21.50 9.21
CA THR A 54 9.56 22.24 9.51
C THR A 54 9.30 23.67 9.95
N ALA A 55 10.23 24.23 10.72
CA ALA A 55 10.28 25.62 11.17
C ALA A 55 11.70 26.18 10.99
N ASN A 56 11.88 27.49 11.16
CA ASN A 56 13.20 28.17 11.20
C ASN A 56 14.15 27.76 10.06
N ARG A 57 13.64 27.80 8.83
CA ARG A 57 14.29 27.20 7.66
C ARG A 57 15.33 28.14 7.07
N SER A 58 16.45 27.59 6.64
CA SER A 58 17.48 28.25 5.86
C SER A 58 17.82 27.43 4.62
N GLY A 59 17.87 28.07 3.45
CA GLY A 59 18.19 27.42 2.17
C GLY A 59 16.98 26.83 1.42
N ILE A 60 17.27 25.89 0.52
CA ILE A 60 16.32 25.23 -0.38
C ILE A 60 16.44 23.71 -0.22
N PHE A 61 15.31 23.08 0.12
CA PHE A 61 15.17 21.63 0.11
C PHE A 61 14.81 21.17 -1.30
N GLN A 62 15.64 20.32 -1.90
CA GLN A 62 15.45 19.84 -3.27
C GLN A 62 15.16 18.34 -3.29
N SER A 63 14.37 17.91 -4.28
CA SER A 63 14.13 16.49 -4.54
C SER A 63 15.45 15.76 -4.84
N GLY A 64 15.59 14.52 -4.37
CA GLY A 64 16.79 13.69 -4.48
C GLY A 64 17.87 13.96 -3.42
N ASP A 65 17.80 15.07 -2.68
CA ASP A 65 18.76 15.35 -1.61
C ASP A 65 18.52 14.46 -0.39
N THR A 66 19.57 14.20 0.38
CA THR A 66 19.48 13.45 1.64
C THR A 66 19.34 14.42 2.79
N VAL A 67 18.26 14.28 3.56
CA VAL A 67 18.05 14.96 4.82
C VAL A 67 18.48 14.08 5.98
N THR A 68 19.20 14.67 6.93
CA THR A 68 19.70 14.02 8.14
C THR A 68 19.18 14.76 9.37
N GLY A 69 18.56 14.03 10.29
CA GLY A 69 18.22 14.51 11.63
C GLY A 69 19.46 14.50 12.52
N GLN A 70 19.80 15.65 13.08
CA GLN A 70 21.07 15.85 13.77
C GLN A 70 21.16 15.10 15.11
N SER A 71 20.06 15.01 15.86
CA SER A 71 20.05 14.30 17.14
C SER A 71 19.74 12.81 16.98
N SER A 72 18.84 12.46 16.07
CA SER A 72 18.44 11.07 15.82
C SER A 72 19.44 10.30 14.93
N GLY A 73 20.26 11.02 14.15
CA GLY A 73 21.13 10.44 13.12
C GLY A 73 20.36 9.79 11.97
N LYS A 74 19.04 9.95 11.90
CA LYS A 74 18.21 9.35 10.86
C LYS A 74 18.33 10.10 9.56
N THR A 75 18.28 9.34 8.48
CA THR A 75 18.46 9.82 7.12
C THR A 75 17.24 9.45 6.29
N ALA A 76 16.88 10.32 5.34
CA ALA A 76 15.85 10.05 4.35
C ALA A 76 16.14 10.83 3.07
N GLN A 77 15.55 10.41 1.95
CA GLN A 77 15.64 11.12 0.68
C GLN A 77 14.45 12.05 0.50
N ILE A 78 14.70 13.29 0.10
CA ILE A 78 13.64 14.27 -0.18
C ILE A 78 12.99 13.92 -1.50
N VAL A 79 11.66 13.81 -1.49
CA VAL A 79 10.84 13.60 -2.69
C VAL A 79 10.27 14.92 -3.16
N GLU A 80 9.78 15.74 -2.23
CA GLU A 80 9.08 16.98 -2.53
C GLU A 80 9.30 18.00 -1.41
N TRP A 81 9.43 19.28 -1.77
CA TRP A 81 9.43 20.38 -0.83
C TRP A 81 8.21 21.27 -1.02
N ARG A 82 7.28 21.23 -0.07
CA ARG A 82 6.07 22.06 -0.05
C ARG A 82 6.32 23.32 0.75
N ARG A 83 6.96 24.30 0.12
CA ARG A 83 7.42 25.54 0.78
C ARG A 83 6.30 26.28 1.52
N SER A 84 5.12 26.39 0.92
CA SER A 84 3.95 27.08 1.48
C SER A 84 3.34 26.37 2.70
N ALA A 85 3.45 25.03 2.75
CA ALA A 85 2.97 24.21 3.86
C ALA A 85 4.05 23.93 4.92
N ASN A 86 5.28 24.43 4.71
CA ASN A 86 6.45 24.14 5.53
C ASN A 86 6.72 22.63 5.69
N THR A 87 6.51 21.85 4.63
CA THR A 87 6.62 20.39 4.70
C THR A 87 7.65 19.83 3.73
N ILE A 88 8.56 18.99 4.22
CA ILE A 88 9.41 18.11 3.42
C ILE A 88 8.71 16.76 3.32
N VAL A 89 8.44 16.28 2.11
CA VAL A 89 8.04 14.89 1.88
C VAL A 89 9.31 14.09 1.62
N VAL A 90 9.54 13.05 2.41
CA VAL A 90 10.73 12.20 2.35
C VAL A 90 10.36 10.75 2.10
N THR A 91 11.32 9.95 1.66
CA THR A 91 11.21 8.50 1.48
C THR A 91 12.49 7.79 1.95
N ASN A 92 12.47 6.45 1.99
CA ASN A 92 13.61 5.62 2.39
C ASN A 92 14.20 6.04 3.75
N ALA A 93 13.34 6.41 4.71
CA ALA A 93 13.77 6.80 6.04
C ALA A 93 14.44 5.62 6.76
N SER A 94 15.64 5.81 7.29
CA SER A 94 16.39 4.79 8.07
C SER A 94 15.86 4.58 9.50
N GLY A 95 14.72 5.19 9.82
CA GLY A 95 14.01 5.12 11.08
C GLY A 95 13.16 6.36 11.32
N SER A 96 12.61 6.49 12.53
CA SER A 96 11.83 7.66 12.93
C SER A 96 12.73 8.83 13.33
N PHE A 97 12.44 10.00 12.78
CA PHE A 97 13.01 11.28 13.22
C PHE A 97 12.46 11.68 14.60
N THR A 98 13.19 12.55 15.30
CA THR A 98 12.84 13.07 16.64
C THR A 98 12.27 14.48 16.51
N ASP A 99 11.05 14.70 16.97
CA ASP A 99 10.44 16.03 17.00
C ASP A 99 11.31 17.02 17.78
N GLY A 100 11.46 18.24 17.23
CA GLY A 100 12.32 19.30 17.76
C GLY A 100 13.78 19.23 17.30
N GLU A 101 14.21 18.20 16.57
CA GLU A 101 15.59 18.12 16.09
C GLU A 101 15.89 19.04 14.91
N ASP A 102 17.16 19.40 14.71
CA ASP A 102 17.59 20.08 13.49
C ASP A 102 17.76 19.08 12.35
N LEU A 103 17.29 19.46 11.18
CA LEU A 103 17.47 18.79 9.91
C LEU A 103 18.57 19.50 9.12
N THR A 104 19.42 18.72 8.48
CA THR A 104 20.41 19.23 7.52
C THR A 104 20.36 18.43 6.24
N THR A 105 20.52 19.10 5.11
CA THR A 105 20.64 18.43 3.80
C THR A 105 22.10 18.30 3.39
N THR A 106 22.41 17.26 2.61
CA THR A 106 23.79 16.94 2.22
C THR A 106 24.24 17.78 1.04
N VAL A 107 23.40 17.92 0.01
CA VAL A 107 23.79 18.60 -1.24
C VAL A 107 23.61 20.10 -1.14
N THR A 108 22.47 20.60 -0.66
CA THR A 108 22.24 22.05 -0.57
C THR A 108 22.75 22.68 0.72
N GLY A 109 23.12 21.90 1.73
CA GLY A 109 23.51 22.43 3.04
C GLY A 109 22.39 23.20 3.77
N SER A 110 21.14 23.03 3.32
CA SER A 110 19.96 23.67 3.91
C SER A 110 19.64 23.09 5.28
N THR A 111 19.13 23.93 6.17
CA THR A 111 18.80 23.58 7.55
C THR A 111 17.37 23.94 7.90
N ALA A 112 16.76 23.18 8.81
CA ALA A 112 15.45 23.50 9.38
C ALA A 112 15.27 22.81 10.72
N ALA A 113 14.50 23.42 11.62
CA ALA A 113 14.02 22.72 12.81
C ALA A 113 12.84 21.80 12.43
N LEU A 114 12.87 20.53 12.82
CA LEU A 114 11.76 19.60 12.67
C LEU A 114 10.71 19.90 13.75
N ALA A 115 9.58 20.49 13.36
CA ALA A 115 8.49 20.76 14.28
C ALA A 115 7.67 19.50 14.58
N ALA A 116 7.49 18.63 13.57
CA ALA A 116 6.80 17.35 13.74
C ALA A 116 7.18 16.36 12.64
N SER A 117 7.64 15.17 13.05
CA SER A 117 7.95 14.00 12.22
C SER A 117 6.70 13.20 11.82
N SER A 118 5.60 13.39 12.56
CA SER A 118 4.33 12.68 12.41
C SER A 118 3.22 13.59 11.86
N ALA A 119 3.59 14.71 11.23
CA ALA A 119 2.62 15.63 10.68
C ALA A 119 1.74 14.91 9.65
N SER A 120 0.43 14.91 9.89
CA SER A 120 -0.56 14.32 9.00
C SER A 120 -0.59 15.08 7.69
N LEU A 121 0.15 14.58 6.71
CA LEU A 121 -0.29 14.66 5.34
C LEU A 121 -0.93 13.33 5.02
N ASN A 122 -2.20 13.37 4.60
CA ASN A 122 -2.84 12.24 3.92
C ASN A 122 -2.13 12.02 2.58
N LEU A 123 -0.90 11.52 2.64
CA LEU A 123 -0.19 11.00 1.47
C LEU A 123 -0.94 9.73 1.10
N VAL A 124 -1.91 9.90 0.22
CA VAL A 124 -2.60 8.84 -0.48
C VAL A 124 -1.56 7.79 -0.91
N ARG A 125 -1.68 6.59 -0.34
CA ARG A 125 -0.90 5.44 -0.76
C ARG A 125 -1.73 4.63 -1.71
N GLU A 126 -1.16 4.34 -2.87
CA GLU A 126 -1.87 3.65 -3.93
C GLU A 126 -1.08 2.43 -4.36
N LEU A 127 -1.78 1.30 -4.40
CA LEU A 127 -1.30 0.06 -4.96
C LEU A 127 -2.13 -0.26 -6.21
N ALA A 128 -1.51 -0.89 -7.19
CA ALA A 128 -2.21 -1.43 -8.36
C ALA A 128 -1.82 -2.89 -8.59
N ILE A 129 -2.75 -3.68 -9.08
CA ILE A 129 -2.46 -5.05 -9.50
C ILE A 129 -1.70 -5.02 -10.82
N ARG A 130 -0.54 -5.68 -10.86
CA ARG A 130 0.25 -5.89 -12.08
C ARG A 130 0.06 -7.27 -12.67
N SER A 131 0.02 -8.30 -11.83
CA SER A 131 -0.22 -9.67 -12.26
C SER A 131 -0.84 -10.52 -11.17
N ILE A 132 -1.56 -11.56 -11.57
CA ILE A 132 -2.26 -12.49 -10.68
C ILE A 132 -1.99 -13.93 -11.13
N TRP A 133 -1.73 -14.80 -10.16
CA TRP A 133 -1.80 -16.26 -10.30
C TRP A 133 -2.85 -16.78 -9.35
N TYR A 134 -3.70 -17.71 -9.77
CA TYR A 134 -4.75 -18.20 -8.88
C TYR A 134 -5.14 -19.66 -9.13
N SER A 135 -5.66 -20.26 -8.08
CA SER A 135 -6.40 -21.53 -8.08
C SER A 135 -7.59 -21.35 -7.16
N ILE A 136 -8.79 -21.49 -7.70
CA ILE A 136 -10.04 -21.28 -6.96
C ILE A 136 -10.92 -22.49 -7.22
N ASP A 137 -11.50 -23.04 -6.15
CA ASP A 137 -12.46 -24.14 -6.30
C ASP A 137 -13.73 -23.67 -7.03
N PRO A 138 -14.39 -24.51 -7.84
CA PRO A 138 -15.54 -24.11 -8.66
C PRO A 138 -16.72 -23.50 -7.87
N ASP A 139 -16.85 -23.86 -6.59
CA ASP A 139 -17.90 -23.37 -5.70
C ASP A 139 -17.57 -22.00 -5.07
N MET A 140 -16.46 -21.37 -5.46
CA MET A 140 -16.01 -20.09 -4.92
C MET A 140 -15.67 -19.11 -6.04
N THR A 141 -16.01 -17.85 -5.80
CA THR A 141 -15.52 -16.70 -6.55
C THR A 141 -14.71 -15.83 -5.62
N VAL A 142 -13.64 -15.21 -6.12
CA VAL A 142 -12.75 -14.33 -5.35
C VAL A 142 -12.75 -12.95 -5.98
N GLU A 143 -13.14 -11.94 -5.21
CA GLU A 143 -13.05 -10.53 -5.59
C GLU A 143 -11.82 -9.91 -4.95
N LEU A 144 -11.00 -9.26 -5.78
CA LEU A 144 -9.85 -8.49 -5.35
C LEU A 144 -10.23 -7.02 -5.42
N GLY A 145 -9.95 -6.28 -4.34
CA GLY A 145 -10.32 -4.88 -4.25
C GLY A 145 -9.31 -4.03 -3.48
N PHE A 146 -9.47 -2.73 -3.61
CA PHE A 146 -8.68 -1.75 -2.88
C PHE A 146 -9.57 -0.87 -2.03
N LYS A 147 -9.03 -0.41 -0.91
CA LYS A 147 -9.68 0.65 -0.13
C LYS A 147 -9.78 1.90 -0.99
N GLY A 148 -11.01 2.31 -1.27
CA GLY A 148 -11.29 3.52 -2.02
C GLY A 148 -11.68 4.68 -1.12
N GLY A 149 -11.71 5.87 -1.71
CA GLY A 149 -12.46 6.98 -1.14
C GLY A 149 -13.96 6.77 -1.31
N ASN A 150 -14.74 7.54 -0.55
CA ASN A 150 -16.19 7.53 -0.66
C ASN A 150 -16.60 7.93 -2.08
N LEU A 151 -17.33 7.06 -2.78
CA LEU A 151 -17.96 7.41 -4.05
C LEU A 151 -19.15 8.36 -3.82
N ASP A 152 -19.74 8.33 -2.62
CA ASP A 152 -20.85 9.19 -2.19
C ASP A 152 -20.65 9.75 -0.77
N ALA A 153 -21.08 11.00 -0.56
CA ALA A 153 -21.02 11.64 0.76
C ALA A 153 -21.91 10.90 1.78
N GLY A 154 -21.28 10.22 2.74
CA GLY A 154 -21.97 9.50 3.82
C GLY A 154 -21.80 7.98 3.80
N SER A 155 -21.15 7.38 2.79
CA SER A 155 -20.81 5.96 2.83
C SER A 155 -19.66 5.69 3.81
N THR A 156 -19.70 4.56 4.51
CA THR A 156 -18.49 3.93 5.05
C THR A 156 -17.52 3.66 3.88
N GLN A 157 -16.21 3.73 4.13
CA GLN A 157 -15.18 3.55 3.11
C GLN A 157 -15.43 2.26 2.32
N ALA A 158 -15.65 2.38 1.01
CA ALA A 158 -15.97 1.25 0.15
C ALA A 158 -14.68 0.54 -0.29
N ILE A 159 -14.69 -0.79 -0.25
CA ILE A 159 -13.74 -1.57 -1.04
C ILE A 159 -14.21 -1.47 -2.48
N ILE A 160 -13.34 -0.97 -3.36
CA ILE A 160 -13.62 -0.84 -4.78
C ILE A 160 -13.11 -2.11 -5.47
N PRO A 161 -13.99 -2.90 -6.08
CA PRO A 161 -13.61 -4.10 -6.82
C PRO A 161 -12.70 -3.74 -8.00
N ALA A 162 -11.59 -4.46 -8.13
CA ALA A 162 -10.65 -4.33 -9.22
C ALA A 162 -10.68 -5.55 -10.16
N VAL A 163 -10.88 -6.75 -9.60
CA VAL A 163 -10.86 -8.02 -10.34
C VAL A 163 -11.81 -9.03 -9.70
N LEU A 164 -12.57 -9.76 -10.51
CA LEU A 164 -13.36 -10.91 -10.09
C LEU A 164 -12.82 -12.18 -10.73
N LEU A 165 -12.47 -13.17 -9.91
CA LEU A 165 -11.83 -14.41 -10.31
C LEU A 165 -12.73 -15.60 -10.02
N SER A 166 -12.89 -16.49 -10.99
CA SER A 166 -13.61 -17.75 -10.84
C SER A 166 -12.97 -18.86 -11.66
N GLY A 167 -13.35 -20.11 -11.40
CA GLY A 167 -12.95 -21.29 -12.17
C GLY A 167 -11.63 -21.95 -11.71
N SER A 168 -11.32 -23.10 -12.32
CA SER A 168 -10.32 -24.10 -11.92
C SER A 168 -8.83 -23.70 -12.06
N GLY A 169 -8.55 -22.40 -11.96
CA GLY A 169 -7.21 -21.86 -11.78
C GLY A 169 -6.47 -21.51 -13.07
N TYR A 170 -5.68 -20.44 -12.98
CA TYR A 170 -4.70 -20.01 -13.95
C TYR A 170 -3.36 -19.86 -13.24
N PHE A 171 -2.45 -20.81 -13.48
CA PHE A 171 -1.07 -20.77 -12.98
C PHE A 171 -0.14 -20.25 -14.08
N GLY A 172 -0.29 -18.97 -14.41
CA GLY A 172 0.57 -18.27 -15.37
C GLY A 172 0.76 -16.80 -14.98
N LYS A 173 1.70 -16.11 -15.62
CA LYS A 173 2.10 -14.74 -15.23
C LYS A 173 1.01 -13.68 -15.48
N ASN A 174 -0.06 -13.95 -16.22
CA ASN A 174 -1.09 -12.95 -16.53
C ASN A 174 -2.48 -13.58 -16.65
N ALA A 175 -3.37 -13.42 -15.66
CA ALA A 175 -4.79 -13.44 -15.99
C ALA A 175 -5.00 -12.45 -17.15
N LEU A 176 -5.71 -12.84 -18.22
CA LEU A 176 -5.83 -12.05 -19.45
C LEU A 176 -5.95 -10.56 -19.13
N ALA A 177 -4.98 -9.75 -19.58
CA ALA A 177 -4.83 -8.34 -19.22
C ALA A 177 -6.08 -7.47 -19.48
N GLY A 178 -7.09 -7.99 -20.16
CA GLY A 178 -8.38 -7.34 -20.39
C GLY A 178 -9.31 -7.24 -19.17
N GLN A 179 -9.03 -7.91 -18.04
CA GLN A 179 -9.93 -7.88 -16.87
C GLN A 179 -9.34 -7.23 -15.61
N ILE A 180 -8.09 -6.72 -15.66
CA ILE A 180 -7.48 -6.02 -14.52
C ILE A 180 -7.85 -4.54 -14.60
N ILE A 181 -8.85 -4.12 -13.82
CA ILE A 181 -9.23 -2.70 -13.69
C ILE A 181 -8.65 -2.17 -12.39
N SER A 182 -7.33 -2.00 -12.34
CA SER A 182 -6.63 -1.44 -11.17
C SER A 182 -6.72 0.08 -11.05
N ASN A 183 -7.33 0.76 -12.04
CA ASN A 183 -7.42 2.23 -12.14
C ASN A 183 -8.87 2.74 -12.10
N ALA A 184 -9.81 1.99 -11.52
CA ALA A 184 -11.19 2.44 -11.38
C ALA A 184 -11.27 3.74 -10.55
N GLN A 185 -12.24 4.60 -10.89
CA GLN A 185 -12.45 5.85 -10.17
C GLN A 185 -12.66 5.58 -8.67
N GLY A 186 -11.87 6.23 -7.82
CA GLY A 186 -11.93 6.10 -6.36
C GLY A 186 -10.92 5.13 -5.76
N ILE A 187 -10.23 4.29 -6.55
CA ILE A 187 -9.17 3.41 -6.02
C ILE A 187 -8.05 4.26 -5.42
N GLY A 188 -7.66 3.93 -4.18
CA GLY A 188 -6.60 4.62 -3.47
C GLY A 188 -6.91 6.09 -3.16
N THR A 189 -8.11 6.61 -3.39
CA THR A 189 -8.42 8.02 -3.03
C THR A 189 -8.65 8.22 -1.53
N SER A 190 -8.69 7.14 -0.74
CA SER A 190 -8.58 7.17 0.72
C SER A 190 -7.13 7.27 1.19
N ALA A 191 -6.92 7.62 2.47
CA ALA A 191 -5.58 7.80 3.03
C ALA A 191 -4.71 6.53 3.04
N ASP A 192 -5.27 5.33 2.82
CA ASP A 192 -4.52 4.08 2.91
C ASP A 192 -4.53 3.17 1.68
N GLY A 193 -5.51 3.18 0.76
CA GLY A 193 -5.43 2.39 -0.49
C GLY A 193 -5.04 0.91 -0.34
N SER A 194 -5.33 0.33 0.83
CA SER A 194 -4.96 -1.03 1.22
C SER A 194 -5.67 -2.08 0.36
N PHE A 195 -5.09 -3.28 0.25
CA PHE A 195 -5.59 -4.36 -0.60
C PHE A 195 -6.44 -5.35 0.21
N TYR A 196 -7.58 -5.73 -0.36
CA TYR A 196 -8.62 -6.54 0.27
C TYR A 196 -9.05 -7.67 -0.66
N ILE A 197 -9.60 -8.73 -0.05
CA ILE A 197 -10.26 -9.82 -0.77
C ILE A 197 -11.61 -10.10 -0.12
N SER A 198 -12.59 -10.31 -0.98
CA SER A 198 -13.90 -10.87 -0.64
C SER A 198 -14.10 -12.19 -1.38
N THR A 199 -14.85 -13.12 -0.80
CA THR A 199 -15.25 -14.36 -1.48
C THR A 199 -16.75 -14.47 -1.58
N TYR A 200 -17.21 -15.22 -2.58
CA TYR A 200 -18.60 -15.61 -2.73
C TYR A 200 -18.66 -17.11 -2.95
N THR A 201 -19.12 -17.84 -1.94
CA THR A 201 -19.08 -19.29 -1.90
C THR A 201 -20.49 -19.86 -1.93
N THR A 202 -20.69 -20.93 -2.69
CA THR A 202 -21.93 -21.71 -2.62
C THR A 202 -22.16 -22.16 -1.17
N SER A 203 -23.37 -21.93 -0.64
CA SER A 203 -23.67 -22.23 0.76
C SER A 203 -23.39 -23.69 1.11
N SER A 204 -22.74 -23.93 2.25
CA SER A 204 -22.30 -25.26 2.73
C SER A 204 -21.21 -25.95 1.90
N ALA A 205 -20.70 -25.32 0.84
CA ALA A 205 -19.63 -25.91 0.04
C ALA A 205 -18.29 -25.93 0.79
N LYS A 206 -17.48 -26.95 0.49
CA LYS A 206 -16.07 -26.95 0.87
C LYS A 206 -15.30 -26.36 -0.30
N ALA A 207 -14.63 -25.24 -0.06
CA ALA A 207 -13.94 -24.54 -1.11
C ALA A 207 -12.72 -23.81 -0.57
N ALA A 208 -11.73 -23.64 -1.44
CA ALA A 208 -10.50 -22.95 -1.16
C ALA A 208 -10.11 -22.03 -2.31
N TYR A 209 -9.28 -21.05 -1.98
CA TYR A 209 -8.49 -20.35 -2.97
C TYR A 209 -7.02 -20.27 -2.57
N THR A 210 -6.18 -20.17 -3.59
CA THR A 210 -4.86 -19.59 -3.52
C THR A 210 -4.77 -18.49 -4.56
N VAL A 211 -4.43 -17.28 -4.15
CA VAL A 211 -4.21 -16.13 -5.03
C VAL A 211 -2.83 -15.56 -4.72
N ILE A 212 -2.02 -15.36 -5.75
CA ILE A 212 -0.76 -14.63 -5.67
C ILE A 212 -0.95 -13.36 -6.49
N VAL A 213 -0.62 -12.21 -5.92
CA VAL A 213 -0.77 -10.89 -6.56
C VAL A 213 0.59 -10.19 -6.54
N ASP A 214 1.06 -9.72 -7.70
CA ASP A 214 2.12 -8.71 -7.78
C ASP A 214 1.46 -7.33 -7.75
N LEU A 215 1.72 -6.57 -6.68
CA LEU A 215 1.21 -5.23 -6.47
C LEU A 215 2.32 -4.23 -6.80
N VAL A 216 2.04 -3.27 -7.68
CA VAL A 216 2.89 -2.12 -7.94
C VAL A 216 2.58 -1.02 -6.92
N LYS A 217 3.63 -0.42 -6.38
CA LYS A 217 3.59 0.78 -5.54
C LYS A 217 3.53 2.01 -6.44
N LEU A 218 2.41 2.72 -6.41
CA LEU A 218 2.19 3.92 -7.21
C LEU A 218 2.45 5.17 -6.35
N ARG A 219 1.38 5.84 -5.89
CA ARG A 219 1.47 7.07 -5.10
C ARG A 219 1.76 6.78 -3.63
N GLY A 220 2.39 7.74 -2.94
CA GLY A 220 2.72 7.61 -1.52
C GLY A 220 3.90 6.68 -1.22
N TYR A 221 4.60 6.25 -2.27
CA TYR A 221 5.86 5.54 -2.27
C TYR A 221 6.91 6.40 -3.01
N ALA A 222 8.20 6.12 -2.80
CA ALA A 222 9.26 6.85 -3.49
C ALA A 222 8.94 6.94 -5.01
N PRO A 223 9.03 8.11 -5.67
CA PRO A 223 9.13 8.11 -7.12
C PRO A 223 10.34 7.26 -7.46
N SER A 224 10.16 6.26 -8.31
CA SER A 224 11.27 5.51 -8.88
C SER A 224 12.17 6.49 -9.63
N GLY A 225 13.27 6.92 -9.02
CA GLY A 225 14.49 7.23 -9.74
C GLY A 225 15.37 5.98 -9.62
N LEU A 226 15.86 5.35 -10.67
CA LEU A 226 16.00 5.67 -12.09
C LEU A 226 15.62 4.44 -12.93
#